data_AF-X0YBC8-F1
#
_entry.id   AF-X0YBC8-F1
#
_cell.length_a   1.000
_cell.length_b   1.000
_cell.length_c   1.000
_cell.angle_alpha   90.00
_cell.angle_beta   90.00
_cell.angle_gamma   90.00
#
_symmetry.space_group_name_H-M   'P 1'
#
loop_
_entity.id
_entity.type
_entity.pdbx_description
1 polymer ?
#
loop_
_entity_poly.entity_id
_entity_poly.type
_entity_poly.pdbx_seq_one_letter_code
_entity_poly.pdbx_strand_id
1 'polypeptide(L)'
;VALTANVDDSTTGSSDIASAEYDIDGGSVPMDAQDGNFDAVSEDVTASVPAFAVPGLYLICVRGTDAANNTGADECVLLAVYDPSAGFVTGGGWINSPAGADADNPSAAGRATFGFVSKYHKGRTTPDGSLEFQFKAGDLNFKSTSMEWLVVTGEPRAQFRGEGTINGATVCKFHVDAWDGSFSGADAFGIRITACGGSDRYSLDATPLEGGSIKIHKK
;
A
#
# COMPACT_ATOMS: atom_id res chain seq x y z
N VAL A 1 -3.48 15.57 -8.72
CA VAL A 1 -3.62 15.32 -7.27
C VAL A 1 -2.77 16.35 -6.55
N ALA A 2 -3.23 16.94 -5.44
CA ALA A 2 -2.37 17.82 -4.65
C ALA A 2 -1.51 16.95 -3.73
N LEU A 3 -0.19 17.13 -3.81
CA LEU A 3 0.78 16.57 -2.89
C LEU A 3 1.22 17.67 -1.93
N THR A 4 1.29 17.35 -0.65
CA THR A 4 1.74 18.26 0.41
C THR A 4 2.66 17.51 1.35
N ALA A 5 3.67 18.19 1.87
CA ALA A 5 4.56 17.68 2.90
C ALA A 5 5.02 18.82 3.81
N ASN A 6 5.55 18.48 4.99
CA ASN A 6 6.29 19.40 5.83
C ASN A 6 7.75 18.98 5.82
N VAL A 7 8.65 19.88 5.46
CA VAL A 7 10.10 19.69 5.50
C VAL A 7 10.62 20.47 6.70
N ASP A 8 11.34 19.81 7.62
CA ASP A 8 11.72 20.41 8.90
C ASP A 8 13.18 20.09 9.26
N ASP A 9 14.01 21.13 9.36
CA ASP A 9 15.42 21.06 9.80
C ASP A 9 15.61 21.57 11.25
N SER A 10 14.54 21.85 11.99
CA SER A 10 14.60 22.40 13.36
C SER A 10 15.40 21.53 14.35
N THR A 11 15.54 20.22 14.07
CA THR A 11 16.22 19.27 14.96
C THR A 11 17.59 18.78 14.47
N THR A 12 17.98 19.09 13.23
CA THR A 12 19.18 18.54 12.59
C THR A 12 20.24 19.59 12.26
N GLY A 13 19.82 20.79 11.84
CA GLY A 13 20.74 21.87 11.48
C GLY A 13 20.24 23.27 11.84
N SER A 14 18.93 23.46 12.01
CA SER A 14 18.26 24.76 12.18
C SER A 14 18.59 25.77 11.07
N SER A 15 18.83 25.28 9.85
CA SER A 15 18.92 26.10 8.64
C SER A 15 17.53 26.25 8.04
N ASP A 16 17.26 27.40 7.40
CA ASP A 16 16.04 27.55 6.61
C ASP A 16 16.01 26.50 5.49
N ILE A 17 14.84 25.99 5.15
CA ILE A 17 14.68 25.11 4.00
C ILE A 17 14.97 25.93 2.74
N ALA A 18 15.71 25.36 1.78
CA ALA A 18 16.07 26.03 0.53
C ALA A 18 15.29 25.49 -0.67
N SER A 19 14.92 24.20 -0.65
CA SER A 19 14.08 23.59 -1.67
C SER A 19 13.43 22.29 -1.18
N ALA A 20 12.38 21.88 -1.86
CA ALA A 20 11.81 20.55 -1.75
C ALA A 20 11.53 19.98 -3.15
N GLU A 21 11.56 18.67 -3.24
CA GLU A 21 11.26 17.94 -4.46
C GLU A 21 10.53 16.65 -4.14
N TYR A 22 9.70 16.22 -5.08
CA TYR A 22 9.10 14.89 -5.05
C TYR A 22 9.61 14.04 -6.21
N ASP A 23 9.76 12.75 -5.96
CA ASP A 23 10.12 11.76 -6.95
C ASP A 23 8.92 10.85 -7.25
N ILE A 24 8.69 10.58 -8.54
CA ILE A 24 7.78 9.52 -8.99
C ILE A 24 8.58 8.58 -9.86
N ASP A 25 8.78 7.36 -9.38
CA ASP A 25 9.46 6.27 -10.11
C ASP A 25 10.84 6.66 -10.71
N GLY A 26 11.61 7.51 -10.02
CA GLY A 26 12.98 7.90 -10.39
C GLY A 26 13.12 9.23 -11.15
N GLY A 27 12.06 10.03 -11.22
CA GLY A 27 12.12 11.42 -11.71
C GLY A 27 11.86 12.44 -10.59
N SER A 28 12.85 13.28 -10.29
CA SER A 28 12.71 14.39 -9.35
C SER A 28 12.01 15.61 -9.98
N VAL A 29 11.02 16.15 -9.28
CA VAL A 29 10.23 17.31 -9.66
C VAL A 29 10.17 18.30 -8.49
N PRO A 30 10.47 19.60 -8.71
CA PRO A 30 10.40 20.61 -7.66
C PRO A 30 9.00 20.74 -7.04
N MET A 31 8.98 21.04 -5.74
CA MET A 31 7.81 21.49 -5.00
C MET A 31 7.95 22.98 -4.67
N ASP A 32 6.81 23.65 -4.52
CA ASP A 32 6.74 25.06 -4.13
C ASP A 32 6.47 25.17 -2.63
N ALA A 33 7.08 26.14 -1.94
CA ALA A 33 6.67 26.54 -0.60
C ALA A 33 5.22 27.05 -0.63
N GLN A 34 4.40 26.65 0.33
CA GLN A 34 2.96 26.90 0.30
C GLN A 34 2.63 28.38 0.52
N ASP A 35 3.47 29.12 1.25
CA ASP A 35 3.37 30.56 1.42
C ASP A 35 4.12 31.38 0.34
N GLY A 36 4.81 30.67 -0.56
CA GLY A 36 5.56 31.21 -1.69
C GLY A 36 7.03 31.47 -1.45
N ASN A 37 7.57 31.26 -0.24
CA ASN A 37 8.99 31.48 0.05
C ASN A 37 9.59 30.33 0.86
N PHE A 38 10.83 29.99 0.55
CA PHE A 38 11.64 29.06 1.34
C PHE A 38 12.45 29.87 2.35
N ASP A 39 11.82 30.29 3.45
CA ASP A 39 12.41 31.25 4.42
C ASP A 39 12.25 30.87 5.90
N ALA A 40 11.88 29.62 6.16
CA ALA A 40 11.77 29.07 7.50
C ALA A 40 12.50 27.72 7.65
N VAL A 41 12.88 27.39 8.88
CA VAL A 41 13.48 26.09 9.26
C VAL A 41 12.51 24.92 9.13
N SER A 42 11.22 25.19 9.07
CA SER A 42 10.15 24.23 8.79
C SER A 42 9.22 24.83 7.75
N GLU A 43 9.09 24.15 6.62
CA GLU A 43 8.39 24.64 5.43
C GLU A 43 7.30 23.66 5.00
N ASP A 44 6.08 24.16 4.85
CA ASP A 44 4.99 23.40 4.23
C ASP A 44 5.11 23.55 2.70
N VAL A 45 5.24 22.43 2.00
CA VAL A 45 5.50 22.42 0.55
C VAL A 45 4.38 21.74 -0.20
N THR A 46 4.13 22.16 -1.44
CA THR A 46 3.07 21.61 -2.29
C THR A 46 3.49 21.42 -3.74
N ALA A 47 2.88 20.43 -4.40
CA ALA A 47 2.96 20.24 -5.83
C ALA A 47 1.69 19.62 -6.41
N SER A 48 1.48 19.82 -7.72
CA SER A 48 0.43 19.14 -8.47
C SER A 48 0.98 17.91 -9.19
N VAL A 49 0.62 16.72 -8.70
CA VAL A 49 0.95 15.46 -9.35
C VAL A 49 0.07 15.28 -10.60
N PRO A 50 0.66 15.07 -11.79
CA PRO A 50 -0.08 14.92 -13.05
C PRO A 50 -0.96 13.67 -13.05
N ALA A 51 -1.88 13.60 -14.02
CA ALA A 51 -2.70 12.41 -14.20
C ALA A 51 -1.87 11.25 -14.77
N PHE A 52 -2.12 10.04 -14.27
CA PHE A 52 -1.47 8.82 -14.74
C PHE A 52 -2.32 8.16 -15.83
N ALA A 53 -1.67 7.75 -16.91
CA ALA A 53 -2.35 7.07 -18.03
C ALA A 53 -2.54 5.57 -17.79
N VAL A 54 -1.74 4.97 -16.91
CA VAL A 54 -1.72 3.53 -16.64
C VAL A 54 -2.19 3.29 -15.20
N PRO A 55 -3.13 2.37 -14.97
CA PRO A 55 -3.46 1.93 -13.61
C PRO A 55 -2.27 1.25 -12.94
N GLY A 56 -2.03 1.58 -11.68
CA GLY A 56 -0.87 1.13 -10.93
C GLY A 56 -0.84 1.67 -9.50
N LEU A 57 0.10 1.17 -8.72
CA LEU A 57 0.50 1.80 -7.47
C LEU A 57 1.81 2.53 -7.74
N TYR A 58 1.81 3.83 -7.45
CA TYR A 58 2.94 4.72 -7.66
C TYR A 58 3.50 5.12 -6.30
N LEU A 59 4.78 4.88 -6.08
CA LEU A 59 5.46 5.35 -4.88
C LEU A 59 5.90 6.80 -5.14
N ILE A 60 5.40 7.71 -4.31
CA ILE A 60 5.75 9.14 -4.39
C ILE A 60 6.56 9.47 -3.16
N CYS A 61 7.81 9.82 -3.36
CA CYS A 61 8.73 10.18 -2.28
C CYS A 61 8.97 11.68 -2.27
N VAL A 62 9.07 12.29 -1.09
CA VAL A 62 9.39 13.71 -0.91
C VAL A 62 10.68 13.80 -0.11
N ARG A 63 11.53 14.75 -0.49
CA ARG A 63 12.68 15.18 0.32
C ARG A 63 12.90 16.67 0.20
N GLY A 64 13.58 17.25 1.19
CA GLY A 64 13.98 18.65 1.21
C GLY A 64 15.47 18.83 1.31
N THR A 65 15.95 20.00 0.90
CA THR A 65 17.33 20.46 1.06
C THR A 65 17.33 21.77 1.82
N ASP A 66 18.16 21.86 2.86
CA ASP A 66 18.32 23.07 3.68
C ASP A 66 19.25 24.12 3.01
N ALA A 67 19.32 25.33 3.58
CA ALA A 67 20.20 26.40 3.12
C ALA A 67 21.70 26.11 3.34
N ALA A 68 22.05 25.11 4.14
CA ALA A 68 23.40 24.58 4.29
C ALA A 68 23.72 23.48 3.25
N ASN A 69 22.81 23.20 2.32
CA ASN A 69 22.92 22.23 1.24
C ASN A 69 22.99 20.76 1.73
N ASN A 70 22.37 20.46 2.88
CA ASN A 70 22.11 19.10 3.35
C ASN A 70 20.73 18.65 2.85
N THR A 71 20.63 17.39 2.41
CA THR A 71 19.37 16.81 1.92
C THR A 71 18.86 15.76 2.90
N GLY A 72 17.58 15.82 3.23
CA GLY A 72 16.90 14.84 4.07
C GLY A 72 16.74 13.47 3.40
N ALA A 73 16.34 12.47 4.19
CA ALA A 73 15.93 11.18 3.65
C ALA A 73 14.60 11.30 2.88
N ASP A 74 14.34 10.34 1.98
CA ASP A 74 13.07 10.24 1.28
C ASP A 74 11.95 9.78 2.21
N GLU A 75 10.85 10.50 2.22
CA GLU A 75 9.60 10.11 2.87
C GLU A 75 8.53 9.79 1.82
N CYS A 76 8.01 8.57 1.83
CA CYS A 76 7.23 8.05 0.70
C CYS A 76 5.78 7.69 1.04
N VAL A 77 4.88 7.99 0.10
CA VAL A 77 3.46 7.58 0.15
C VAL A 77 3.08 6.81 -1.12
N LEU A 78 2.12 5.89 -0.98
CA LEU A 78 1.62 5.08 -2.10
C LEU A 78 0.35 5.72 -2.69
N LEU A 79 0.40 6.11 -3.97
CA LEU A 79 -0.75 6.59 -4.72
C LEU A 79 -1.36 5.46 -5.56
N ALA A 80 -2.61 5.11 -5.27
CA ALA A 80 -3.35 4.14 -6.07
C ALA A 80 -4.08 4.79 -7.24
N VAL A 81 -3.71 4.40 -8.46
CA VAL A 81 -4.38 4.79 -9.70
C VAL A 81 -5.11 3.56 -10.24
N TYR A 82 -6.44 3.62 -10.28
CA TYR A 82 -7.27 2.50 -10.71
C TYR A 82 -8.26 2.89 -11.80
N ASP A 83 -8.59 1.92 -12.65
CA ASP A 83 -9.71 1.99 -13.59
C ASP A 83 -10.81 1.04 -13.08
N PRO A 84 -11.97 1.55 -12.61
CA PRO A 84 -13.10 0.73 -12.17
C PRO A 84 -13.66 -0.22 -13.23
N SER A 85 -13.28 -0.04 -14.50
CA SER A 85 -13.68 -0.91 -15.61
C SER A 85 -12.67 -2.02 -15.94
N ALA A 86 -11.44 -1.98 -15.39
CA ALA A 86 -10.34 -2.88 -15.75
C ALA A 86 -10.55 -4.36 -15.41
N GLY A 87 -11.54 -4.68 -14.55
CA GLY A 87 -11.87 -6.04 -14.20
C GLY A 87 -12.14 -6.23 -12.71
N PHE A 88 -11.98 -7.48 -12.26
CA PHE A 88 -12.07 -7.85 -10.85
C PHE A 88 -11.18 -9.04 -10.55
N VAL A 89 -10.94 -9.31 -9.27
CA VAL A 89 -10.11 -10.44 -8.84
C VAL A 89 -10.88 -11.33 -7.87
N THR A 90 -10.66 -12.63 -8.00
CA THR A 90 -11.11 -13.66 -7.07
C THR A 90 -9.93 -14.55 -6.74
N GLY A 91 -9.87 -15.08 -5.52
CA GLY A 91 -8.84 -16.04 -5.17
C GLY A 91 -9.17 -16.79 -3.90
N GLY A 92 -8.55 -17.94 -3.76
CA GLY A 92 -8.65 -18.71 -2.53
C GLY A 92 -7.60 -19.81 -2.51
N GLY A 93 -7.06 -20.08 -1.35
CA GLY A 93 -5.94 -20.99 -1.23
C GLY A 93 -5.24 -20.92 0.10
N TRP A 94 -3.98 -21.33 0.10
CA TRP A 94 -3.14 -21.29 1.27
C TRP A 94 -1.67 -21.12 0.92
N ILE A 95 -0.94 -20.58 1.88
CA ILE A 95 0.50 -20.37 1.86
C ILE A 95 1.11 -20.95 3.15
N ASN A 96 2.43 -21.11 3.15
CA ASN A 96 3.20 -21.34 4.37
C ASN A 96 3.67 -19.98 4.91
N SER A 97 3.08 -19.52 6.01
CA SER A 97 3.52 -18.32 6.72
C SER A 97 4.88 -18.59 7.37
N PRO A 98 5.90 -17.77 7.12
CA PRO A 98 7.17 -17.88 7.80
C PRO A 98 7.08 -17.34 9.23
N ALA A 99 8.04 -17.72 10.08
CA ALA A 99 8.28 -17.04 11.35
C ALA A 99 8.65 -15.57 11.09
N GLY A 100 8.24 -14.69 11.99
CA GLY A 100 8.44 -13.24 11.88
C GLY A 100 7.39 -12.51 11.05
N ALA A 101 6.51 -13.22 10.32
CA ALA A 101 5.39 -12.58 9.60
C ALA A 101 4.33 -11.99 10.56
N ASP A 102 4.16 -12.62 11.73
CA ASP A 102 3.23 -12.22 12.77
C ASP A 102 3.98 -11.46 13.88
N ALA A 103 3.63 -10.19 14.10
CA ALA A 103 4.35 -9.31 15.02
C ALA A 103 4.13 -9.69 16.50
N ASP A 104 2.94 -10.16 16.86
CA ASP A 104 2.60 -10.53 18.24
C ASP A 104 3.09 -11.94 18.59
N ASN A 105 3.26 -12.81 17.59
CA ASN A 105 3.75 -14.18 17.70
C ASN A 105 4.91 -14.43 16.74
N PRO A 106 6.11 -13.85 16.98
CA PRO A 106 7.22 -13.90 16.02
C PRO A 106 7.73 -15.32 15.70
N SER A 107 7.50 -16.29 16.58
CA SER A 107 7.88 -17.69 16.34
C SER A 107 6.80 -18.50 15.62
N ALA A 108 5.59 -17.97 15.46
CA ALA A 108 4.50 -18.66 14.79
C ALA A 108 4.81 -18.80 13.30
N ALA A 109 4.70 -20.02 12.79
CA ALA A 109 4.87 -20.35 11.38
C ALA A 109 3.92 -21.49 11.00
N GLY A 110 3.68 -21.65 9.70
CA GLY A 110 2.90 -22.73 9.15
C GLY A 110 1.74 -22.25 8.29
N ARG A 111 0.77 -23.14 8.04
CA ARG A 111 -0.27 -22.90 7.06
C ARG A 111 -1.16 -21.71 7.43
N ALA A 112 -1.29 -20.77 6.49
CA ALA A 112 -2.31 -19.72 6.51
C ALA A 112 -3.23 -19.87 5.29
N THR A 113 -4.54 -19.71 5.48
CA THR A 113 -5.53 -19.85 4.41
C THR A 113 -6.18 -18.52 4.12
N PHE A 114 -6.55 -18.27 2.87
CA PHE A 114 -7.26 -17.06 2.48
C PHE A 114 -8.36 -17.35 1.46
N GLY A 115 -9.30 -16.42 1.37
CA GLY A 115 -10.29 -16.35 0.30
C GLY A 115 -10.72 -14.91 0.10
N PHE A 116 -10.85 -14.49 -1.16
CA PHE A 116 -11.30 -13.13 -1.46
C PHE A 116 -12.01 -12.99 -2.80
N VAL A 117 -12.77 -11.91 -2.86
CA VAL A 117 -13.26 -11.28 -4.10
C VAL A 117 -13.16 -9.77 -3.91
N SER A 118 -12.75 -9.04 -4.95
CA SER A 118 -12.81 -7.58 -4.98
C SER A 118 -13.20 -7.12 -6.38
N LYS A 119 -14.23 -6.27 -6.47
CA LYS A 119 -14.87 -5.88 -7.73
C LYS A 119 -15.51 -4.51 -7.69
N TYR A 120 -15.30 -3.71 -8.73
CA TYR A 120 -16.15 -2.55 -8.98
C TYR A 120 -17.47 -2.94 -9.65
N HIS A 121 -18.59 -2.51 -9.06
CA HIS A 121 -19.88 -2.52 -9.73
C HIS A 121 -19.99 -1.33 -10.70
N LYS A 122 -20.82 -1.48 -11.75
CA LYS A 122 -20.98 -0.45 -12.78
C LYS A 122 -21.36 0.90 -12.16
N GLY A 123 -20.59 1.93 -12.49
CA GLY A 123 -20.81 3.30 -12.00
C GLY A 123 -20.35 3.55 -10.55
N ARG A 124 -19.67 2.60 -9.92
CA ARG A 124 -19.10 2.76 -8.56
C ARG A 124 -17.61 3.06 -8.64
N THR A 125 -17.15 3.90 -7.72
CA THR A 125 -15.74 4.28 -7.54
C THR A 125 -15.09 3.61 -6.32
N THR A 126 -15.88 2.86 -5.55
CA THR A 126 -15.40 2.01 -4.45
C THR A 126 -15.76 0.56 -4.80
N PRO A 127 -14.82 -0.38 -4.69
CA PRO A 127 -15.11 -1.78 -4.95
C PRO A 127 -15.97 -2.37 -3.83
N ASP A 128 -16.62 -3.48 -4.14
CA ASP A 128 -17.29 -4.35 -3.18
C ASP A 128 -16.57 -5.71 -3.15
N GLY A 129 -16.79 -6.49 -2.10
CA GLY A 129 -16.21 -7.80 -1.96
C GLY A 129 -15.99 -8.26 -0.53
N SER A 130 -15.18 -9.30 -0.38
CA SER A 130 -14.83 -9.87 0.91
C SER A 130 -13.40 -10.40 0.88
N LEU A 131 -12.71 -10.33 2.01
CA LEU A 131 -11.46 -11.01 2.30
C LEU A 131 -11.60 -11.72 3.64
N GLU A 132 -11.22 -12.99 3.69
CA GLU A 132 -10.97 -13.72 4.92
C GLU A 132 -9.55 -14.31 4.88
N PHE A 133 -8.79 -14.11 5.95
CA PHE A 133 -7.45 -14.65 6.14
C PHE A 133 -7.36 -15.31 7.52
N GLN A 134 -6.94 -16.57 7.56
CA GLN A 134 -6.81 -17.33 8.80
C GLN A 134 -5.39 -17.87 8.95
N PHE A 135 -4.73 -17.45 10.02
CA PHE A 135 -3.45 -17.97 10.47
C PHE A 135 -3.60 -18.51 11.89
N LYS A 136 -3.87 -19.81 11.99
CA LYS A 136 -4.20 -20.47 13.28
C LYS A 136 -3.03 -20.46 14.26
N ALA A 137 -1.79 -20.54 13.78
CA ALA A 137 -0.61 -20.57 14.66
C ALA A 137 -0.38 -19.24 15.40
N GLY A 138 -0.88 -18.12 14.87
CA GLY A 138 -0.86 -16.80 15.51
C GLY A 138 -2.22 -16.34 16.06
N ASP A 139 -3.18 -17.26 16.20
CA ASP A 139 -4.58 -16.97 16.60
C ASP A 139 -5.18 -15.77 15.85
N LEU A 140 -4.94 -15.69 14.55
CA LEU A 140 -5.31 -14.55 13.72
C LEU A 140 -6.36 -14.97 12.71
N ASN A 141 -7.60 -14.51 12.90
CA ASN A 141 -8.66 -14.55 11.90
C ASN A 141 -9.03 -13.13 11.48
N PHE A 142 -8.62 -12.73 10.29
CA PHE A 142 -8.94 -11.43 9.73
C PHE A 142 -10.11 -11.52 8.76
N LYS A 143 -11.09 -10.63 8.92
CA LYS A 143 -12.22 -10.48 7.98
C LYS A 143 -12.38 -9.03 7.58
N SER A 144 -12.44 -8.75 6.28
CA SER A 144 -12.75 -7.42 5.78
C SER A 144 -14.16 -7.00 6.17
N THR A 145 -14.30 -5.73 6.52
CA THR A 145 -15.59 -5.06 6.72
C THR A 145 -15.88 -4.06 5.61
N SER A 146 -14.84 -3.57 4.92
CA SER A 146 -14.95 -2.65 3.79
C SER A 146 -13.83 -2.86 2.78
N MET A 147 -14.06 -2.37 1.56
CA MET A 147 -13.04 -2.23 0.52
C MET A 147 -12.88 -0.75 0.21
N GLU A 148 -11.65 -0.31 -0.07
CA GLU A 148 -11.35 1.08 -0.37
C GLU A 148 -11.02 1.28 -1.85
N TRP A 149 -10.08 0.49 -2.37
CA TRP A 149 -9.74 0.48 -3.79
C TRP A 149 -9.23 -0.89 -4.24
N LEU A 150 -9.26 -1.09 -5.55
CA LEU A 150 -8.69 -2.22 -6.28
C LEU A 150 -7.95 -1.67 -7.50
N VAL A 151 -6.71 -2.05 -7.67
CA VAL A 151 -5.89 -1.77 -8.86
C VAL A 151 -5.64 -3.09 -9.55
N VAL A 152 -6.05 -3.19 -10.82
CA VAL A 152 -5.71 -4.31 -11.72
C VAL A 152 -4.74 -3.79 -12.76
N THR A 153 -3.58 -4.41 -12.90
CA THR A 153 -2.53 -3.96 -13.83
C THR A 153 -2.50 -4.77 -15.13
N GLY A 154 -1.65 -4.36 -16.07
CA GLY A 154 -1.46 -5.03 -17.36
C GLY A 154 -0.79 -6.41 -17.22
N GLU A 155 0.25 -6.48 -16.38
CA GLU A 155 0.71 -7.75 -15.80
C GLU A 155 -0.44 -8.34 -14.97
N PRO A 156 -0.73 -9.66 -15.01
CA PRO A 156 -1.79 -10.27 -14.20
C PRO A 156 -1.60 -10.15 -12.67
N ARG A 157 -1.67 -8.94 -12.15
CA ARG A 157 -1.54 -8.56 -10.75
C ARG A 157 -2.71 -7.67 -10.36
N ALA A 158 -3.28 -7.94 -9.20
CA ALA A 158 -4.33 -7.16 -8.59
C ALA A 158 -3.94 -6.84 -7.16
N GLN A 159 -3.97 -5.55 -6.82
CA GLN A 159 -3.74 -5.08 -5.46
C GLN A 159 -5.03 -4.44 -4.96
N PHE A 160 -5.39 -4.67 -3.71
CA PHE A 160 -6.57 -4.05 -3.12
C PHE A 160 -6.41 -3.85 -1.63
N ARG A 161 -7.06 -2.81 -1.10
CA ARG A 161 -7.00 -2.46 0.32
C ARG A 161 -8.38 -2.17 0.88
N GLY A 162 -8.48 -2.19 2.20
CA GLY A 162 -9.67 -1.81 2.93
C GLY A 162 -9.47 -1.94 4.42
N GLU A 163 -10.57 -2.05 5.15
CA GLU A 163 -10.58 -2.27 6.58
C GLU A 163 -11.22 -3.61 6.92
N GLY A 164 -10.90 -4.10 8.11
CA GLY A 164 -11.46 -5.32 8.64
C GLY A 164 -11.16 -5.48 10.11
N THR A 165 -11.51 -6.63 10.64
CA THR A 165 -11.30 -6.95 12.04
C THR A 165 -10.49 -8.21 12.22
N ILE A 166 -9.58 -8.21 13.19
CA ILE A 166 -8.99 -9.42 13.75
C ILE A 166 -9.92 -9.96 14.82
N ASN A 167 -10.28 -11.24 14.70
CA ASN A 167 -11.10 -12.00 15.63
C ASN A 167 -12.42 -11.28 16.00
N GLY A 168 -12.96 -10.49 15.07
CA GLY A 168 -14.20 -9.73 15.24
C GLY A 168 -14.12 -8.52 16.18
N ALA A 169 -12.93 -8.15 16.66
CA ALA A 169 -12.76 -7.12 17.67
C ALA A 169 -11.86 -5.97 17.21
N THR A 170 -10.60 -6.26 16.88
CA THR A 170 -9.61 -5.22 16.60
C THR A 170 -9.74 -4.75 15.16
N VAL A 171 -10.14 -3.50 14.96
CA VAL A 171 -10.18 -2.87 13.63
C VAL A 171 -8.76 -2.63 13.14
N CYS A 172 -8.48 -3.06 11.92
CA CYS A 172 -7.21 -2.87 11.23
C CYS A 172 -7.45 -2.51 9.77
N LYS A 173 -6.42 -1.99 9.13
CA LYS A 173 -6.33 -1.89 7.68
C LYS A 173 -5.70 -3.16 7.11
N PHE A 174 -6.00 -3.46 5.85
CA PHE A 174 -5.29 -4.50 5.11
C PHE A 174 -4.93 -4.03 3.71
N HIS A 175 -3.88 -4.62 3.15
CA HIS A 175 -3.50 -4.50 1.74
C HIS A 175 -3.12 -5.90 1.25
N VAL A 176 -3.77 -6.37 0.18
CA VAL A 176 -3.46 -7.63 -0.51
C VAL A 176 -2.75 -7.35 -1.82
N ASP A 177 -1.75 -8.17 -2.12
CA ASP A 177 -1.09 -8.26 -3.42
C ASP A 177 -1.29 -9.66 -4.03
N ALA A 178 -2.09 -9.75 -5.08
CA ALA A 178 -2.53 -11.00 -5.69
C ALA A 178 -2.04 -11.11 -7.15
N TRP A 179 -1.42 -12.23 -7.48
CA TRP A 179 -0.86 -12.51 -8.80
C TRP A 179 -1.58 -13.72 -9.43
N ASP A 180 -2.01 -13.63 -10.69
CA ASP A 180 -2.68 -14.67 -11.50
C ASP A 180 -1.68 -15.23 -12.52
N GLY A 181 -0.88 -16.20 -12.10
CA GLY A 181 0.10 -16.90 -12.93
C GLY A 181 1.31 -16.09 -13.36
N SER A 182 1.50 -14.85 -12.89
CA SER A 182 2.58 -13.96 -13.33
C SER A 182 3.73 -13.81 -12.34
N PHE A 183 3.60 -14.28 -11.10
CA PHE A 183 4.70 -14.25 -10.15
C PHE A 183 5.68 -15.40 -10.42
N SER A 184 6.68 -15.14 -11.26
CA SER A 184 7.60 -16.19 -11.76
C SER A 184 6.86 -17.39 -12.40
N GLY A 185 5.71 -17.14 -13.02
CA GLY A 185 4.88 -18.18 -13.65
C GLY A 185 3.87 -18.87 -12.70
N ALA A 186 3.69 -18.39 -11.47
CA ALA A 186 2.77 -18.95 -10.49
C ALA A 186 1.76 -17.92 -9.98
N ASP A 187 0.67 -18.42 -9.39
CA ASP A 187 -0.19 -17.63 -8.53
C ASP A 187 0.56 -17.31 -7.23
N ALA A 188 0.47 -16.07 -6.77
CA ALA A 188 1.09 -15.63 -5.53
C ALA A 188 0.18 -14.71 -4.73
N PHE A 189 0.33 -14.77 -3.42
CA PHE A 189 -0.45 -13.97 -2.47
C PHE A 189 0.48 -13.33 -1.45
N GLY A 190 0.34 -12.01 -1.29
CA GLY A 190 0.91 -11.22 -0.21
C GLY A 190 -0.20 -10.50 0.54
N ILE A 191 0.03 -10.25 1.84
CA ILE A 191 -0.91 -9.50 2.67
C ILE A 191 -0.16 -8.73 3.76
N ARG A 192 -0.59 -7.48 3.99
CA ARG A 192 -0.24 -6.69 5.16
C ARG A 192 -1.51 -6.37 5.94
N ILE A 193 -1.47 -6.55 7.25
CA ILE A 193 -2.53 -6.18 8.20
C ILE A 193 -1.91 -5.19 9.19
N THR A 194 -2.36 -3.95 9.12
CA THR A 194 -1.69 -2.78 9.70
C THR A 194 -2.64 -1.91 10.50
N ALA A 195 -2.10 -0.95 11.25
CA ALA A 195 -2.87 0.03 12.02
C ALA A 195 -3.94 -0.58 12.95
N CYS A 196 -3.65 -1.76 13.50
CA CYS A 196 -4.47 -2.47 14.48
C CYS A 196 -4.39 -1.79 15.85
N GLY A 197 -5.20 -0.75 16.08
CA GLY A 197 -5.06 0.05 17.30
C GLY A 197 -3.76 0.86 17.37
N GLY A 198 -3.15 1.15 16.21
CA GLY A 198 -1.92 1.94 16.08
C GLY A 198 -0.65 1.16 15.77
N SER A 199 -0.68 -0.18 15.76
CA SER A 199 0.47 -1.03 15.42
C SER A 199 0.17 -1.98 14.24
N ASP A 200 1.23 -2.49 13.63
CA ASP A 200 1.11 -3.51 12.59
C ASP A 200 1.01 -4.91 13.20
N ARG A 201 0.20 -5.79 12.60
CA ARG A 201 -0.06 -7.14 13.11
C ARG A 201 0.65 -8.21 12.32
N TYR A 202 0.51 -8.18 10.99
CA TYR A 202 0.95 -9.27 10.13
C TYR A 202 1.45 -8.74 8.79
N SER A 203 2.58 -9.23 8.31
CA SER A 203 3.16 -8.86 7.02
C SER A 203 3.75 -10.07 6.31
N LEU A 204 3.25 -10.33 5.11
CA LEU A 204 3.74 -11.34 4.20
C LEU A 204 3.88 -10.69 2.82
N ASP A 205 5.11 -10.62 2.31
CA ASP A 205 5.34 -10.27 0.91
C ASP A 205 4.80 -11.38 -0.01
N ALA A 206 4.51 -11.02 -1.25
CA ALA A 206 3.94 -11.96 -2.22
C ALA A 206 4.79 -13.24 -2.33
N THR A 207 4.17 -14.38 -2.06
CA THR A 207 4.79 -15.70 -2.14
C THR A 207 3.91 -16.65 -2.94
N PRO A 208 4.49 -17.60 -3.70
CA PRO A 208 3.71 -18.59 -4.44
C PRO A 208 2.72 -19.35 -3.55
N LEU A 209 1.56 -19.68 -4.11
CA LEU A 209 0.57 -20.50 -3.42
C LEU A 209 1.08 -21.95 -3.28
N GLU A 210 0.83 -22.55 -2.13
CA GLU A 210 1.04 -23.98 -1.90
C GLU A 210 -0.19 -24.80 -2.32
N GLY A 211 -1.33 -24.13 -2.49
CA GLY A 211 -2.50 -24.70 -3.15
C GLY A 211 -3.66 -23.71 -3.20
N GLY A 212 -4.55 -23.92 -4.16
CA GLY A 212 -5.63 -22.99 -4.49
C GLY A 212 -5.38 -22.32 -5.84
N SER A 213 -6.06 -21.20 -6.08
CA SER A 213 -5.86 -20.39 -7.28
C SER A 213 -6.28 -18.93 -7.08
N ILE A 214 -5.71 -18.07 -7.91
CA ILE A 214 -6.10 -16.67 -8.08
C ILE A 214 -6.51 -16.48 -9.54
N LYS A 215 -7.56 -15.69 -9.75
CA LYS A 215 -8.05 -15.36 -11.09
C LYS A 215 -8.36 -13.88 -11.18
N ILE A 216 -7.71 -13.22 -12.14
CA ILE A 216 -8.03 -11.86 -12.56
C ILE A 216 -8.92 -11.96 -13.80
N HIS A 217 -10.11 -11.38 -13.68
CA HIS A 217 -11.13 -11.33 -14.70
C HIS A 217 -11.08 -9.96 -15.37
N LYS A 218 -10.24 -9.84 -16.39
CA LYS A 218 -10.15 -8.64 -17.23
C LYS A 218 -11.43 -8.46 -18.04
N LYS A 219 -11.79 -7.22 -18.34
CA LYS A 219 -12.89 -6.88 -19.25
C LYS A 219 -12.40 -6.48 -20.63
#